data_AF-A0A1Y2AJK2-F1
#
_entry.id   AF-A0A1Y2AJK2-F1
#
_cell.length_a   1.000
_cell.length_b   1.000
_cell.length_c   1.000
_cell.angle_alpha   90.00
_cell.angle_beta   90.00
_cell.angle_gamma   90.00
#
_symmetry.space_group_name_H-M   'P 1'
#
loop_
_entity.id
_entity.type
_entity.pdbx_description
1 polymer ?
#
loop_
_entity_poly.entity_id
_entity_poly.type
_entity_poly.pdbx_seq_one_letter_code
_entity_poly.pdbx_strand_id
1 'polypeptide(L)'
;MDLVGCLKDADLVLVLETGEIIFAHSKYLKRNPYFKAHLNFNAESEKLTVGNSRFNIIKVLPPHLCAFRTILQLIYFHGDNVSDYEYSISVEMFCALMENALFFQMDLLVDACKSFFNVNWKLVSLQGRFCKERFSDTTLIMLFETWEPNPNADSYIFECIIKYRNNSDSEDARFFKALMEENVSLGSVDSDVLDEMNNSFHDSFNDCLSASDILGNLYEKTAVLCSNCDEWISLRDLTAKEKTCLGGSIHKPQVAI
;
A
#
# COMPACT_ATOMS: atom_id res chain seq x y z
N MET A 1 22.67 8.06 -19.29
CA MET A 1 22.46 9.13 -20.29
C MET A 1 21.02 9.58 -20.12
N ASP A 2 20.76 10.80 -19.63
CA ASP A 2 19.41 11.25 -19.28
C ASP A 2 18.68 11.77 -20.53
N LEU A 3 18.10 10.83 -21.29
CA LEU A 3 17.38 11.13 -22.54
C LEU A 3 15.92 11.55 -22.28
N VAL A 4 15.39 11.33 -21.08
CA VAL A 4 14.03 11.70 -20.71
C VAL A 4 13.94 13.21 -20.52
N GLY A 5 13.00 13.87 -21.21
CA GLY A 5 12.87 15.33 -21.17
C GLY A 5 13.84 16.09 -22.07
N CYS A 6 14.72 15.40 -22.81
CA CYS A 6 15.60 16.03 -23.78
C CYS A 6 14.82 16.36 -25.08
N LEU A 7 14.92 17.61 -25.55
CA LEU A 7 14.29 18.05 -26.81
C LEU A 7 14.96 17.44 -28.05
N LYS A 8 16.26 17.14 -27.96
CA LYS A 8 17.04 16.68 -29.10
C LYS A 8 16.51 15.32 -29.57
N ASP A 9 16.13 15.25 -30.84
CA ASP A 9 15.58 14.06 -31.51
C ASP A 9 14.24 13.55 -30.92
N ALA A 10 13.59 14.33 -30.05
CA ALA A 10 12.27 14.02 -29.55
C ALA A 10 11.22 14.17 -30.65
N ASP A 11 10.25 13.25 -30.68
CA ASP A 11 9.13 13.23 -31.61
C ASP A 11 7.77 13.18 -30.88
N LEU A 12 7.81 13.11 -29.55
CA LEU A 12 6.64 13.10 -28.67
C LEU A 12 6.74 14.17 -27.60
N VAL A 13 5.56 14.63 -27.16
CA VAL A 13 5.38 15.42 -25.95
C VAL A 13 4.38 14.68 -25.05
N LEU A 14 4.81 14.38 -23.83
CA LEU A 14 3.94 13.91 -22.77
C LEU A 14 3.43 15.11 -21.98
N VAL A 15 2.13 15.18 -21.75
CA VAL A 15 1.49 16.25 -20.97
C VAL A 15 0.86 15.63 -19.73
N LEU A 16 1.29 16.07 -18.56
CA LEU A 16 0.72 15.65 -17.28
C LEU A 16 -0.51 16.50 -16.91
N GLU A 17 -1.31 16.02 -15.97
CA GLU A 17 -2.47 16.76 -15.44
C GLU A 17 -2.09 18.12 -14.81
N THR A 18 -0.86 18.23 -14.31
CA THR A 18 -0.29 19.49 -13.78
C THR A 18 0.00 20.51 -14.87
N GLY A 19 -0.09 20.14 -16.14
CA GLY A 19 0.38 20.92 -17.29
C GLY A 19 1.88 20.79 -17.54
N GLU A 20 2.61 19.97 -16.77
CA GLU A 20 4.02 19.68 -17.04
C GLU A 20 4.17 19.02 -18.42
N ILE A 21 5.13 19.53 -19.20
CA ILE A 21 5.47 19.07 -20.55
C ILE A 21 6.80 18.31 -20.48
N ILE A 22 6.80 17.07 -20.96
CA ILE A 22 7.99 16.22 -21.03
C ILE A 22 8.24 15.79 -22.48
N PHE A 23 9.38 16.20 -23.03
CA PHE A 23 9.84 15.74 -24.34
C PHE A 23 10.28 14.28 -24.27
N ALA A 24 9.84 13.48 -25.24
CA ALA A 24 10.09 12.05 -25.26
C ALA A 24 10.31 11.51 -26.68
N HIS A 25 10.77 10.27 -26.75
CA HIS A 25 11.13 9.57 -27.97
C HIS A 25 10.27 8.31 -28.12
N SER A 26 9.44 8.26 -29.15
CA SER A 26 8.55 7.13 -29.44
C SER A 26 9.30 5.81 -29.57
N LYS A 27 10.53 5.85 -30.09
CA LYS A 27 11.38 4.65 -30.27
C LYS A 27 11.65 3.88 -28.97
N TYR A 28 11.70 4.56 -27.83
CA TYR A 28 11.91 3.93 -26.53
C TYR A 28 10.58 3.62 -25.85
N LEU A 29 9.65 4.59 -25.85
CA LEU A 29 8.35 4.41 -25.17
C LEU A 29 7.53 3.26 -25.75
N LYS A 30 7.59 3.00 -27.07
CA LYS A 30 6.86 1.89 -27.71
C LYS A 30 7.22 0.49 -27.20
N ARG A 31 8.27 0.36 -26.40
CA ARG A 31 8.65 -0.90 -25.73
C ARG A 31 7.70 -1.24 -24.58
N ASN A 32 7.10 -0.22 -23.98
CA ASN A 32 6.15 -0.38 -22.89
C ASN A 32 4.72 -0.60 -23.44
N PRO A 33 3.93 -1.55 -22.91
CA PRO A 33 2.59 -1.87 -23.42
C PRO A 33 1.63 -0.67 -23.44
N TYR A 34 1.59 0.12 -22.37
CA TYR A 34 0.74 1.30 -22.26
C TYR A 34 1.03 2.31 -23.38
N PHE A 35 2.30 2.69 -23.55
CA PHE A 35 2.68 3.66 -24.58
C PHE A 35 2.57 3.10 -26.00
N LYS A 36 2.83 1.79 -26.20
CA LYS A 36 2.63 1.12 -27.48
C LYS A 36 1.17 1.20 -27.94
N ALA A 37 0.23 0.96 -27.02
CA ALA A 37 -1.20 1.07 -27.32
C ALA A 37 -1.57 2.51 -27.71
N HIS A 38 -1.14 3.51 -26.93
CA HIS A 38 -1.41 4.92 -27.21
C HIS A 38 -0.82 5.37 -28.54
N LEU A 39 0.43 5.00 -28.85
CA LEU A 39 1.09 5.39 -30.10
C LEU A 39 0.47 4.76 -31.35
N ASN A 40 -0.05 3.54 -31.23
CA ASN A 40 -0.71 2.86 -32.34
C ASN A 40 -2.14 3.36 -32.57
N PHE A 41 -2.84 3.75 -31.50
CA PHE A 41 -4.21 4.26 -31.57
C PHE A 41 -4.25 5.73 -32.03
N ASN A 42 -3.24 6.52 -31.65
CA ASN A 42 -3.17 7.96 -31.92
C ASN A 42 -2.58 8.32 -33.29
N ALA A 43 -2.78 7.49 -34.33
CA ALA A 43 -2.42 7.85 -35.70
C ALA A 43 -3.08 9.18 -36.18
N GLU A 44 -4.16 9.62 -35.50
CA GLU A 44 -4.87 10.89 -35.72
C GLU A 44 -4.68 11.95 -34.61
N SER A 45 -3.71 11.78 -33.70
CA SER A 45 -3.54 12.65 -32.52
C SER A 45 -3.29 14.14 -32.82
N GLU A 46 -3.69 14.97 -31.85
CA GLU A 46 -3.32 16.38 -31.74
C GLU A 46 -1.80 16.55 -31.88
N LYS A 47 -1.39 17.45 -32.77
CA LYS A 47 0.02 17.75 -33.03
C LYS A 47 0.38 19.08 -32.40
N LEU A 48 1.40 19.08 -31.56
CA LEU A 48 2.02 20.31 -31.08
C LEU A 48 3.11 20.73 -32.08
N THR A 49 3.06 21.99 -32.51
CA THR A 49 4.15 22.58 -33.30
C THR A 49 4.95 23.51 -32.40
N VAL A 50 6.23 23.19 -32.18
CA VAL A 50 7.17 24.04 -31.46
C VAL A 50 8.30 24.40 -32.42
N GLY A 51 8.34 25.64 -32.87
CA GLY A 51 9.21 26.07 -33.97
C GLY A 51 8.85 25.36 -35.28
N ASN A 52 9.83 24.74 -35.93
CA ASN A 52 9.64 23.96 -37.16
C ASN A 52 9.35 22.46 -36.90
N SER A 53 9.37 22.03 -35.63
CA SER A 53 9.20 20.63 -35.26
C SER A 53 7.74 20.32 -34.91
N ARG A 54 7.25 19.17 -35.39
CA ARG A 54 5.93 18.63 -35.08
C ARG A 54 6.08 17.45 -34.13
N PHE A 55 5.37 17.51 -33.01
CA PHE A 55 5.37 16.47 -31.99
C PHE A 55 3.97 15.88 -31.87
N ASN A 56 3.87 14.57 -31.67
CA ASN A 56 2.60 13.98 -31.26
C ASN A 56 2.42 14.17 -29.75
N ILE A 57 1.21 14.51 -29.32
CA ILE A 57 0.89 14.74 -27.92
C ILE A 57 0.28 13.47 -27.32
N ILE A 58 0.76 13.09 -26.13
CA ILE A 58 0.12 12.07 -25.29
C ILE A 58 -0.16 12.69 -23.94
N LYS A 59 -1.44 12.73 -23.54
CA LYS A 59 -1.82 13.07 -22.17
C LYS A 59 -1.64 11.83 -21.30
N VAL A 60 -0.91 11.96 -20.20
CA VAL A 60 -0.59 10.86 -19.29
C VAL A 60 -1.05 11.19 -17.89
N LEU A 61 -1.68 10.22 -17.22
CA LEU A 61 -2.22 10.35 -15.86
C LEU A 61 -1.59 9.25 -14.99
N PRO A 62 -0.29 9.38 -14.60
CA PRO A 62 0.33 8.42 -13.71
C PRO A 62 -0.32 8.49 -12.31
N PRO A 63 -0.57 7.37 -11.62
CA PRO A 63 -1.06 7.38 -10.24
C PRO A 63 -0.21 8.26 -9.30
N HIS A 64 1.11 8.27 -9.49
CA HIS A 64 2.03 9.09 -8.71
C HIS A 64 2.99 9.89 -9.60
N LEU A 65 2.69 11.18 -9.75
CA LEU A 65 3.53 12.14 -10.50
C LEU A 65 4.99 12.16 -10.01
N CYS A 66 5.21 12.07 -8.70
CA CYS A 66 6.55 12.15 -8.10
C CYS A 66 7.51 11.03 -8.54
N ALA A 67 6.98 9.88 -8.97
CA ALA A 67 7.77 8.74 -9.45
C ALA A 67 7.75 8.60 -10.98
N PHE A 68 6.97 9.43 -11.69
CA PHE A 68 6.74 9.23 -13.12
C PHE A 68 8.01 9.42 -13.96
N ARG A 69 8.86 10.39 -13.62
CA ARG A 69 10.15 10.57 -14.33
C ARG A 69 11.06 9.36 -14.17
N THR A 70 11.09 8.74 -13.00
CA THR A 70 11.82 7.49 -12.76
C THR A 70 11.27 6.35 -13.64
N ILE A 71 9.95 6.23 -13.75
CA ILE A 71 9.31 5.25 -14.64
C ILE A 71 9.74 5.45 -16.10
N LEU A 72 9.73 6.69 -16.58
CA LEU A 72 10.20 6.98 -17.93
C LEU A 72 11.67 6.61 -18.11
N GLN A 73 12.53 6.90 -17.13
CA GLN A 73 13.94 6.54 -17.18
C GLN A 73 14.12 5.02 -17.23
N LEU A 74 13.32 4.27 -16.47
CA LEU A 74 13.33 2.80 -16.46
C LEU A 74 12.84 2.20 -17.79
N ILE A 75 11.85 2.80 -18.44
CA ILE A 75 11.41 2.40 -19.79
C ILE A 75 12.53 2.65 -20.83
N TYR A 76 13.25 3.76 -20.70
CA TYR A 76 14.37 4.09 -21.59
C TYR A 76 15.57 3.16 -21.38
N PHE A 77 15.86 2.86 -20.12
CA PHE A 77 16.93 1.96 -19.73
C PHE A 77 16.68 0.54 -20.29
N HIS A 78 15.44 0.05 -20.20
CA HIS A 78 15.03 -1.25 -20.74
C HIS A 78 15.87 -2.41 -20.17
N GLY A 79 15.68 -2.67 -18.88
CA GLY A 79 16.27 -3.85 -18.23
C GLY A 79 15.64 -5.13 -18.76
N ASP A 80 16.44 -6.19 -18.79
CA ASP A 80 16.01 -7.51 -19.26
C ASP A 80 15.65 -8.43 -18.09
N ASN A 81 16.06 -8.08 -16.86
CA ASN A 81 15.86 -8.89 -15.66
C ASN A 81 15.41 -8.04 -14.45
N VAL A 82 14.85 -8.71 -13.43
CA VAL A 82 14.41 -8.10 -12.16
C VAL A 82 15.53 -7.30 -11.48
N SER A 83 16.75 -7.84 -11.42
CA SER A 83 17.92 -7.21 -10.79
C SER A 83 18.28 -5.85 -11.37
N ASP A 84 17.95 -5.61 -12.64
CA ASP A 84 18.26 -4.36 -13.33
C ASP A 84 17.43 -3.19 -12.77
N TYR A 85 16.29 -3.49 -12.13
CA TYR A 85 15.37 -2.53 -11.56
C TYR A 85 15.56 -2.31 -10.06
N GLU A 86 16.12 -3.28 -9.33
CA GLU A 86 16.23 -3.23 -7.86
C GLU A 86 16.96 -1.99 -7.35
N TYR A 87 17.98 -1.52 -8.08
CA TYR A 87 18.74 -0.30 -7.72
C TYR A 87 17.94 1.00 -7.79
N SER A 88 16.78 0.98 -8.43
CA SER A 88 15.92 2.16 -8.60
C SER A 88 14.83 2.26 -7.51
N ILE A 89 14.72 1.25 -6.65
CA ILE A 89 13.69 1.16 -5.62
C ILE A 89 14.28 1.61 -4.29
N SER A 90 13.66 2.62 -3.68
CA SER A 90 13.97 3.05 -2.31
C SER A 90 12.72 2.96 -1.45
N VAL A 91 12.91 2.98 -0.12
CA VAL A 91 11.81 2.95 0.85
C VAL A 91 10.82 4.10 0.61
N GLU A 92 11.32 5.31 0.35
CA GLU A 92 10.53 6.53 0.17
C GLU A 92 9.74 6.54 -1.16
N MET A 93 10.29 5.87 -2.16
CA MET A 93 9.72 5.82 -3.51
C MET A 93 8.88 4.56 -3.77
N PHE A 94 8.95 3.57 -2.87
CA PHE A 94 8.35 2.25 -3.05
C PHE A 94 6.87 2.32 -3.50
N CYS A 95 6.00 2.93 -2.70
CA CYS A 95 4.55 2.95 -2.97
C CYS A 95 4.27 3.57 -4.34
N ALA A 96 4.92 4.71 -4.62
CA ALA A 96 4.73 5.46 -5.85
C ALA A 96 5.27 4.72 -7.09
N LEU A 97 6.40 4.02 -6.95
CA LEU A 97 6.97 3.21 -8.03
C LEU A 97 6.13 1.97 -8.30
N MET A 98 5.66 1.28 -7.26
CA MET A 98 4.85 0.08 -7.38
C MET A 98 3.53 0.34 -8.12
N GLU A 99 2.77 1.34 -7.66
CA GLU A 99 1.49 1.74 -8.27
C GLU A 99 1.65 2.20 -9.73
N ASN A 100 2.69 3.00 -10.00
CA ASN A 100 2.99 3.36 -11.38
C ASN A 100 3.42 2.14 -12.21
N ALA A 101 4.21 1.22 -11.66
CA ALA A 101 4.67 0.03 -12.39
C ALA A 101 3.49 -0.84 -12.84
N LEU A 102 2.50 -1.03 -11.96
CA LEU A 102 1.25 -1.70 -12.30
C LEU A 102 0.48 -0.96 -13.38
N PHE A 103 0.29 0.36 -13.22
CA PHE A 103 -0.42 1.19 -14.19
C PHE A 103 0.20 1.14 -15.59
N PHE A 104 1.54 1.20 -15.65
CA PHE A 104 2.29 1.15 -16.91
C PHE A 104 2.58 -0.28 -17.39
N GLN A 105 2.10 -1.32 -16.70
CA GLN A 105 2.30 -2.73 -17.07
C GLN A 105 3.79 -3.07 -17.22
N MET A 106 4.57 -2.75 -16.19
CA MET A 106 6.00 -3.04 -16.11
C MET A 106 6.27 -4.24 -15.21
N ASP A 107 5.95 -5.45 -15.69
CA ASP A 107 5.97 -6.70 -14.90
C ASP A 107 7.31 -6.93 -14.16
N LEU A 108 8.45 -6.74 -14.83
CA LEU A 108 9.77 -6.90 -14.19
C LEU A 108 10.02 -5.91 -13.04
N LEU A 109 9.48 -4.69 -13.13
CA LEU A 109 9.58 -3.70 -12.06
C LEU A 109 8.61 -4.04 -10.91
N VAL A 110 7.43 -4.57 -11.23
CA VAL A 110 6.48 -5.09 -10.22
C VAL A 110 7.14 -6.23 -9.43
N ASP A 111 7.79 -7.17 -10.11
CA ASP A 111 8.52 -8.27 -9.46
C ASP A 111 9.70 -7.77 -8.62
N ALA A 112 10.43 -6.76 -9.10
CA ALA A 112 11.50 -6.11 -8.33
C ALA A 112 10.97 -5.41 -7.07
N CYS A 113 9.81 -4.75 -7.16
CA CYS A 113 9.14 -4.16 -6.01
C CYS A 113 8.69 -5.23 -5.01
N LYS A 114 8.13 -6.36 -5.46
CA LYS A 114 7.77 -7.48 -4.58
C LYS A 114 8.99 -8.04 -3.85
N SER A 115 10.09 -8.29 -4.58
CA SER A 115 11.39 -8.70 -4.01
C SER A 115 11.89 -7.71 -2.95
N PHE A 116 11.88 -6.41 -3.29
CA PHE A 116 12.30 -5.34 -2.39
C PHE A 116 11.43 -5.26 -1.13
N PHE A 117 10.10 -5.38 -1.28
CA PHE A 117 9.16 -5.32 -0.17
C PHE A 117 9.40 -6.47 0.81
N ASN A 118 9.59 -7.70 0.32
CA ASN A 118 9.86 -8.86 1.18
C ASN A 118 11.04 -8.67 2.13
N VAL A 119 12.04 -7.87 1.73
CA VAL A 119 13.21 -7.55 2.56
C VAL A 119 12.98 -6.29 3.42
N ASN A 120 12.24 -5.29 2.91
CA ASN A 120 12.20 -3.94 3.48
C ASN A 120 10.82 -3.52 4.04
N TRP A 121 9.85 -4.44 4.11
CA TRP A 121 8.46 -4.11 4.45
C TRP A 121 8.30 -3.36 5.77
N LYS A 122 9.13 -3.65 6.78
CA LYS A 122 9.08 -2.93 8.08
C LYS A 122 9.38 -1.44 7.91
N LEU A 123 10.32 -1.09 7.02
CA LEU A 123 10.67 0.31 6.74
C LEU A 123 9.64 0.97 5.83
N VAL A 124 9.12 0.23 4.85
CA VAL A 124 8.09 0.71 3.92
C VAL A 124 6.78 0.98 4.65
N SER A 125 6.33 0.08 5.52
CA SER A 125 5.06 0.20 6.26
C SER A 125 5.04 1.36 7.25
N LEU A 126 6.19 1.87 7.67
CA LEU A 126 6.31 3.06 8.50
C LEU A 126 6.23 4.37 7.69
N GLN A 127 6.26 4.33 6.36
CA GLN A 127 6.17 5.52 5.54
C GLN A 127 4.73 6.04 5.51
N GLY A 128 4.53 7.34 5.71
CA GLY A 128 3.21 7.98 5.56
C GLY A 128 2.64 7.99 4.13
N ARG A 129 3.27 7.29 3.18
CA ARG A 129 2.70 6.97 1.86
C ARG A 129 2.10 5.57 1.79
N PHE A 130 2.41 4.71 2.75
CA PHE A 130 1.84 3.38 2.91
C PHE A 130 0.51 3.51 3.67
N CYS A 131 -0.49 4.05 2.97
CA CYS A 131 -1.83 4.32 3.50
C CYS A 131 -2.88 4.29 2.37
N LYS A 132 -4.15 4.16 2.74
CA LYS A 132 -5.29 4.00 1.81
C LYS A 132 -5.41 5.12 0.78
N GLU A 133 -5.02 6.34 1.14
CA GLU A 133 -5.13 7.50 0.29
C GLU A 133 -4.03 7.56 -0.79
N ARG A 134 -2.96 6.76 -0.64
CA ARG A 134 -1.73 6.89 -1.45
C ARG A 134 -1.17 5.56 -1.94
N PHE A 135 -1.74 4.45 -1.53
CA PHE A 135 -1.35 3.12 -1.94
C PHE A 135 -2.62 2.27 -1.98
N SER A 136 -2.91 1.64 -3.11
CA SER A 136 -4.21 0.99 -3.27
C SER A 136 -4.29 -0.29 -2.43
N ASP A 137 -5.50 -0.57 -1.95
CA ASP A 137 -5.84 -1.81 -1.28
C ASP A 137 -5.57 -3.04 -2.16
N THR A 138 -5.86 -2.95 -3.45
CA THR A 138 -5.57 -4.02 -4.42
C THR A 138 -4.07 -4.31 -4.49
N THR A 139 -3.22 -3.28 -4.53
CA THR A 139 -1.77 -3.48 -4.51
C THR A 139 -1.28 -4.02 -3.17
N LEU A 140 -1.86 -3.56 -2.06
CA LEU A 140 -1.54 -4.06 -0.72
C LEU A 140 -1.83 -5.57 -0.61
N ILE A 141 -3.02 -6.02 -1.02
CA ILE A 141 -3.42 -7.43 -1.02
C ILE A 141 -2.46 -8.25 -1.88
N MET A 142 -2.13 -7.76 -3.08
CA MET A 142 -1.16 -8.44 -3.95
C MET A 142 0.23 -8.59 -3.29
N LEU A 143 0.64 -7.69 -2.39
CA LEU A 143 1.87 -7.87 -1.62
C LEU A 143 1.73 -8.97 -0.57
N PHE A 144 0.56 -9.13 0.06
CA PHE A 144 0.33 -10.20 1.04
C PHE A 144 0.44 -11.60 0.42
N GLU A 145 -0.05 -11.76 -0.80
CA GLU A 145 0.09 -13.01 -1.58
C GLU A 145 1.56 -13.44 -1.75
N THR A 146 2.51 -12.50 -1.67
CA THR A 146 3.94 -12.83 -1.78
C THR A 146 4.53 -13.47 -0.52
N TRP A 147 3.82 -13.39 0.62
CA TRP A 147 4.24 -13.97 1.90
C TRP A 147 3.61 -15.31 2.22
N GLU A 148 2.57 -15.75 1.52
CA GLU A 148 1.82 -16.97 1.85
C GLU A 148 2.64 -18.27 2.08
N PRO A 149 3.83 -18.51 1.48
CA PRO A 149 4.62 -19.69 1.85
C PRO A 149 5.40 -19.54 3.17
N ASN A 150 5.34 -18.40 3.87
CA ASN A 150 6.09 -18.11 5.09
C ASN A 150 5.29 -18.47 6.36
N PRO A 151 5.85 -19.24 7.31
CA PRO A 151 5.16 -19.56 8.56
C PRO A 151 4.83 -18.34 9.43
N ASN A 152 5.49 -17.20 9.21
CA ASN A 152 5.24 -15.95 9.91
C ASN A 152 4.41 -14.96 9.06
N ALA A 153 3.82 -15.41 7.94
CA ALA A 153 3.07 -14.54 7.03
C ALA A 153 1.96 -13.78 7.76
N ASP A 154 1.15 -14.48 8.57
CA ASP A 154 0.05 -13.88 9.33
C ASP A 154 0.53 -12.72 10.21
N SER A 155 1.66 -12.87 10.92
CA SER A 155 2.24 -11.79 11.72
C SER A 155 2.71 -10.59 10.88
N TYR A 156 3.28 -10.83 9.70
CA TYR A 156 3.77 -9.74 8.84
C TYR A 156 2.60 -8.98 8.20
N ILE A 157 1.59 -9.71 7.72
CA ILE A 157 0.36 -9.14 7.16
C ILE A 157 -0.36 -8.34 8.25
N PHE A 158 -0.49 -8.92 9.45
CA PHE A 158 -1.07 -8.26 10.61
C PHE A 158 -0.40 -6.91 10.92
N GLU A 159 0.92 -6.90 11.12
CA GLU A 159 1.69 -5.68 11.39
C GLU A 159 1.55 -4.65 10.25
N CYS A 160 1.51 -5.12 8.99
CA CYS A 160 1.29 -4.27 7.83
C CYS A 160 -0.09 -3.61 7.82
N ILE A 161 -1.17 -4.34 8.09
CA ILE A 161 -2.53 -3.80 8.10
C ILE A 161 -2.68 -2.73 9.20
N ILE A 162 -2.16 -3.00 10.40
CA ILE A 162 -2.20 -2.02 11.51
C ILE A 162 -1.47 -0.73 11.14
N LYS A 163 -0.27 -0.83 10.57
CA LYS A 163 0.50 0.36 10.15
C LYS A 163 -0.14 1.09 8.98
N TYR A 164 -0.72 0.36 8.04
CA TYR A 164 -1.47 0.93 6.91
C TYR A 164 -2.69 1.73 7.39
N ARG A 165 -3.43 1.21 8.39
CA ARG A 165 -4.50 1.93 9.08
C ARG A 165 -3.96 3.17 9.80
N ASN A 166 -2.86 3.03 10.54
CA ASN A 166 -2.26 4.11 11.33
C ASN A 166 -1.83 5.31 10.47
N ASN A 167 -1.36 5.04 9.25
CA ASN A 167 -0.95 6.09 8.32
C ASN A 167 -2.13 6.68 7.53
N SER A 168 -3.34 6.16 7.69
CA SER A 168 -4.53 6.57 6.94
C SER A 168 -5.40 7.52 7.75
N ASP A 169 -5.91 8.55 7.09
CA ASP A 169 -6.89 9.47 7.66
C ASP A 169 -8.33 8.92 7.54
N SER A 170 -8.50 7.73 6.95
CA SER A 170 -9.79 7.09 6.73
C SER A 170 -10.45 6.63 8.03
N GLU A 171 -11.67 7.09 8.30
CA GLU A 171 -12.50 6.61 9.41
C GLU A 171 -13.23 5.27 9.10
N ASP A 172 -12.88 4.61 7.99
CA ASP A 172 -13.56 3.41 7.52
C ASP A 172 -13.07 2.14 8.24
N ALA A 173 -13.32 2.08 9.55
CA ALA A 173 -12.95 0.93 10.39
C ALA A 173 -13.51 -0.41 9.85
N ARG A 174 -14.67 -0.39 9.16
CA ARG A 174 -15.25 -1.60 8.55
C ARG A 174 -14.37 -2.18 7.47
N PHE A 175 -13.76 -1.33 6.65
CA PHE A 175 -12.81 -1.78 5.62
C PHE A 175 -11.60 -2.46 6.25
N PHE A 176 -11.00 -1.86 7.28
CA PHE A 176 -9.80 -2.43 7.91
C PHE A 176 -10.09 -3.73 8.66
N LYS A 177 -11.29 -3.87 9.26
CA LYS A 177 -11.76 -5.14 9.82
C LYS A 177 -11.89 -6.21 8.75
N ALA A 178 -12.55 -5.92 7.64
CA ALA A 178 -12.67 -6.86 6.52
C ALA A 178 -11.29 -7.28 5.99
N LEU A 179 -10.39 -6.31 5.81
CA LEU A 179 -9.02 -6.58 5.37
C LEU A 179 -8.27 -7.52 6.35
N MET A 180 -8.45 -7.32 7.65
CA MET A 180 -7.88 -8.18 8.69
C MET A 180 -8.50 -9.59 8.68
N GLU A 181 -9.83 -9.68 8.66
CA GLU A 181 -10.57 -10.96 8.65
C GLU A 181 -10.26 -11.84 7.43
N GLU A 182 -10.08 -11.22 6.26
CA GLU A 182 -9.86 -11.92 5.01
C GLU A 182 -8.41 -12.39 4.81
N ASN A 183 -7.44 -11.72 5.44
CA ASN A 183 -6.01 -11.92 5.14
C ASN A 183 -5.17 -12.39 6.32
N VAL A 184 -5.72 -12.45 7.54
CA VAL A 184 -4.96 -12.82 8.74
C VAL A 184 -5.67 -13.89 9.55
N SER A 185 -5.00 -15.02 9.73
CA SER A 185 -5.37 -15.98 10.76
C SER A 185 -4.83 -15.54 12.11
N LEU A 186 -5.65 -14.86 12.93
CA LEU A 186 -5.22 -14.32 14.23
C LEU A 186 -4.65 -15.37 15.20
N GLY A 187 -5.03 -16.65 15.06
CA GLY A 187 -4.47 -17.74 15.87
C GLY A 187 -3.02 -18.12 15.50
N SER A 188 -2.55 -17.66 14.33
CA SER A 188 -1.18 -17.86 13.83
C SER A 188 -0.29 -16.63 14.04
N VAL A 189 -0.84 -15.53 14.56
CA VAL A 189 -0.07 -14.31 14.84
C VAL A 189 0.70 -14.48 16.15
N ASP A 190 2.02 -14.25 16.11
CA ASP A 190 2.87 -14.22 17.29
C ASP A 190 2.31 -13.25 18.37
N SER A 191 2.20 -13.73 19.61
CA SER A 191 1.71 -12.94 20.73
C SER A 191 2.54 -11.69 21.00
N ASP A 192 3.86 -11.75 20.77
CA ASP A 192 4.74 -10.61 20.97
C ASP A 192 4.42 -9.50 19.95
N VAL A 193 4.06 -9.88 18.72
CA VAL A 193 3.65 -8.94 17.67
C VAL A 193 2.29 -8.31 18.00
N LEU A 194 1.34 -9.11 18.50
CA LEU A 194 0.03 -8.58 18.95
C LEU A 194 0.20 -7.53 20.05
N ASP A 195 1.00 -7.84 21.07
CA ASP A 195 1.23 -6.94 22.19
C ASP A 195 2.02 -5.69 21.74
N GLU A 196 3.02 -5.82 20.86
CA GLU A 196 3.76 -4.69 20.31
C GLU A 196 2.84 -3.74 19.53
N MET A 197 1.98 -4.27 18.67
CA MET A 197 1.08 -3.46 17.84
C MET A 197 -0.01 -2.79 18.67
N ASN A 198 -0.58 -3.47 19.66
CA ASN A 198 -1.57 -2.88 20.55
C ASN A 198 -0.96 -1.71 21.36
N ASN A 199 0.27 -1.86 21.85
CA ASN A 199 0.95 -0.82 22.62
C ASN A 199 1.41 0.36 21.76
N SER A 200 1.82 0.11 20.51
CA SER A 200 2.41 1.14 19.64
C SER A 200 1.38 1.86 18.77
N PHE A 201 0.30 1.18 18.39
CA PHE A 201 -0.70 1.65 17.42
C PHE A 201 -2.13 1.39 17.91
N HIS A 202 -2.38 1.73 19.18
CA HIS A 202 -3.58 1.34 19.91
C HIS A 202 -4.90 1.66 19.20
N ASP A 203 -5.08 2.89 18.71
CA ASP A 203 -6.32 3.30 18.03
C ASP A 203 -6.52 2.51 16.72
N SER A 204 -5.44 2.32 15.96
CA SER A 204 -5.47 1.54 14.71
C SER A 204 -5.73 0.06 14.95
N PHE A 205 -5.21 -0.48 16.05
CA PHE A 205 -5.46 -1.84 16.50
C PHE A 205 -6.96 -2.06 16.78
N ASN A 206 -7.61 -1.14 17.49
CA ASN A 206 -9.05 -1.22 17.79
C ASN A 206 -9.94 -0.95 16.56
N ASP A 207 -9.45 -0.19 15.58
CA ASP A 207 -10.15 -0.03 14.31
C ASP A 207 -10.10 -1.29 13.46
N CYS A 208 -9.01 -2.07 13.56
CA CYS A 208 -8.82 -3.30 12.78
C CYS A 208 -9.39 -4.56 13.45
N LEU A 209 -9.56 -4.56 14.78
CA LEU A 209 -9.99 -5.72 15.55
C LEU A 209 -11.12 -5.39 16.52
N SER A 210 -12.00 -6.35 16.78
CA SER A 210 -12.92 -6.32 17.91
C SER A 210 -12.41 -7.18 19.07
N ALA A 211 -12.89 -6.88 20.28
CA ALA A 211 -12.61 -7.71 21.46
C ALA A 211 -12.97 -9.19 21.26
N SER A 212 -14.04 -9.48 20.52
CA SER A 212 -14.46 -10.86 20.20
C SER A 212 -13.47 -11.62 19.33
N ASP A 213 -12.75 -10.93 18.44
CA ASP A 213 -11.80 -11.56 17.50
C ASP A 213 -10.57 -12.09 18.23
N ILE A 214 -10.20 -11.43 19.34
CA ILE A 214 -9.03 -11.75 20.15
C ILE A 214 -9.38 -12.78 21.24
N LEU A 215 -10.62 -12.73 21.76
CA LEU A 215 -11.12 -13.64 22.79
C LEU A 215 -11.13 -15.13 22.39
N GLY A 216 -11.30 -15.44 21.10
CA GLY A 216 -11.33 -16.81 20.60
C GLY A 216 -9.99 -17.53 20.65
N ASN A 217 -8.88 -16.81 20.83
CA ASN A 217 -7.53 -17.30 20.52
C ASN A 217 -6.56 -17.36 21.73
N LEU A 218 -7.06 -17.40 22.97
CA LEU A 218 -6.26 -17.66 24.20
C LEU A 218 -5.16 -16.62 24.54
N TYR A 219 -5.32 -15.36 24.12
CA TYR A 219 -4.38 -14.29 24.48
C TYR A 219 -4.66 -13.72 25.88
N GLU A 220 -4.23 -14.40 26.93
CA GLU A 220 -4.51 -14.06 28.34
C GLU A 220 -3.98 -12.69 28.83
N LYS A 221 -3.24 -11.92 28.02
CA LYS A 221 -2.58 -10.67 28.48
C LYS A 221 -2.96 -9.41 27.72
N THR A 222 -3.68 -9.52 26.60
CA THR A 222 -4.00 -8.36 25.77
C THR A 222 -5.27 -7.67 26.30
N ALA A 223 -5.29 -6.34 26.36
CA ALA A 223 -6.47 -5.56 26.72
C ALA A 223 -7.20 -5.08 25.47
N VAL A 224 -8.53 -5.14 25.48
CA VAL A 224 -9.41 -4.86 24.33
C VAL A 224 -10.63 -4.04 24.75
N LEU A 225 -11.18 -3.21 23.87
CA LEU A 225 -12.39 -2.42 24.14
C LEU A 225 -13.67 -3.25 23.89
N CYS A 226 -14.53 -3.48 24.90
CA CYS A 226 -15.83 -4.15 24.67
C CYS A 226 -16.77 -3.19 23.96
N SER A 227 -17.17 -3.53 22.73
CA SER A 227 -18.14 -2.76 21.93
C SER A 227 -19.53 -2.61 22.56
N ASN A 228 -19.82 -3.35 23.63
CA ASN A 228 -21.11 -3.29 24.32
C ASN A 228 -21.13 -2.33 25.50
N CYS A 229 -19.96 -1.97 26.07
CA CYS A 229 -19.88 -1.11 27.24
C CYS A 229 -18.87 0.04 27.13
N ASP A 230 -18.12 0.13 26.03
CA ASP A 230 -17.06 1.12 25.83
C ASP A 230 -16.00 1.13 26.96
N GLU A 231 -15.81 -0.01 27.63
CA GLU A 231 -14.80 -0.19 28.68
C GLU A 231 -13.66 -1.10 28.20
N TRP A 232 -12.46 -0.82 28.73
CA TRP A 232 -11.25 -1.61 28.52
C TRP A 232 -11.29 -2.88 29.37
N ILE A 233 -11.23 -4.05 28.72
CA ILE A 233 -11.26 -5.35 29.38
C ILE A 233 -9.95 -6.09 29.13
N SER A 234 -9.32 -6.58 30.19
CA SER A 234 -8.20 -7.51 30.11
C SER A 234 -8.72 -8.90 29.76
N LEU A 235 -8.18 -9.52 28.70
CA LEU A 235 -8.59 -10.86 28.27
C LEU A 235 -8.31 -11.94 29.32
N ARG A 236 -7.44 -11.67 30.30
CA ARG A 236 -7.18 -12.54 31.46
C ARG A 236 -8.43 -12.80 32.30
N ASP A 237 -9.37 -11.86 32.30
CA ASP A 237 -10.58 -11.93 33.12
C ASP A 237 -11.76 -12.61 32.41
N LEU A 238 -11.58 -13.00 31.14
CA LEU A 238 -12.62 -13.63 30.32
C LEU A 238 -12.57 -15.17 30.31
N THR A 239 -11.71 -15.78 31.13
CA THR A 239 -11.68 -17.24 31.27
C THR A 239 -12.85 -17.76 32.13
N ALA A 240 -13.78 -18.40 31.44
CA ALA A 240 -14.60 -19.53 31.93
C ALA A 240 -15.79 -19.29 32.88
N LYS A 241 -16.11 -18.08 33.36
CA LYS A 241 -17.42 -17.79 33.97
C LYS A 241 -17.85 -16.32 33.72
N GLU A 242 -19.09 -16.17 33.22
CA GLU A 242 -19.86 -14.93 33.00
C GLU A 242 -19.49 -14.18 31.70
N LYS A 243 -20.14 -14.39 30.54
CA LYS A 243 -21.57 -14.24 30.23
C LYS A 243 -22.23 -12.94 30.73
N THR A 244 -21.52 -11.80 30.78
CA THR A 244 -22.13 -10.51 31.17
C THR A 244 -21.55 -9.26 30.49
N CYS A 245 -21.21 -9.27 29.18
CA CYS A 245 -21.35 -8.03 28.34
C CYS A 245 -22.78 -7.97 27.72
N LEU A 246 -23.77 -8.69 28.29
CA LEU A 246 -25.20 -8.66 27.92
C LEU A 246 -26.07 -8.46 29.17
N GLY A 247 -26.32 -7.19 29.52
CA GLY A 247 -27.44 -6.78 30.37
C GLY A 247 -27.37 -7.11 31.88
N GLY A 248 -27.16 -6.07 32.69
CA GLY A 248 -27.77 -5.96 34.01
C GLY A 248 -26.88 -6.21 35.24
N SER A 249 -26.32 -5.14 35.80
CA SER A 249 -26.72 -4.58 37.10
C SER A 249 -25.63 -3.63 37.60
N ILE A 250 -25.99 -2.34 37.62
CA ILE A 250 -25.21 -1.28 38.23
C ILE A 250 -25.19 -1.54 39.75
N HIS A 251 -24.07 -2.00 40.29
CA HIS A 251 -23.76 -1.74 41.69
C HIS A 251 -22.92 -0.47 41.77
N LYS A 252 -23.59 0.65 42.07
CA LYS A 252 -22.92 1.86 42.53
C LYS A 252 -22.12 1.51 43.79
N PRO A 253 -20.84 1.91 43.92
CA PRO A 253 -20.16 1.85 45.19
C PRO A 253 -20.90 2.75 46.18
N GLN A 254 -21.35 2.17 47.29
CA GLN A 254 -21.79 2.95 48.44
C GLN A 254 -20.58 3.72 48.96
N VAL A 255 -20.63 5.05 48.83
CA VAL A 255 -19.71 5.95 49.52
C VAL A 255 -20.05 5.87 51.01
N ALA A 256 -19.12 5.36 51.81
CA ALA A 256 -19.16 5.53 53.25
C ALA A 256 -18.78 6.97 53.59
N ILE A 257 -19.65 7.65 54.34
CA ILE A 257 -19.35 8.92 55.03
C ILE A 257 -18.74 8.57 56.38
#